data_AF-A0A924A3I5-F1
#
_entry.id   AF-A0A924A3I5-F1
#
_cell.length_a   1.000
_cell.length_b   1.000
_cell.length_c   1.000
_cell.angle_alpha   90.00
_cell.angle_beta   90.00
_cell.angle_gamma   90.00
#
_symmetry.space_group_name_H-M   'P 1'
#
loop_
_entity.id
_entity.type
_entity.pdbx_description
1 polymer ?
#
loop_
_entity_poly.entity_id
_entity_poly.type
_entity_poly.pdbx_seq_one_letter_code
_entity_poly.pdbx_strand_id
1 'polypeptide(L)'
;MNNDLLKGKWTEIKGEIQKTWGNLTGDDLEKTKGDMTAVGGLLQQKYGMAKEDASAKLSSIYDRFQNKKDEVLKSVAETAEQTKESIRNKQ
;
A
#
# COMPACT_ATOMS: atom_id res chain seq x y z
N MET A 1 -7.24 -0.08 14.10
CA MET A 1 -6.67 0.50 12.87
C MET A 1 -5.57 1.46 13.28
N ASN A 2 -4.32 1.16 12.92
CA ASN A 2 -3.13 1.85 13.43
C ASN A 2 -2.78 3.04 12.54
N ASN A 3 -3.38 4.20 12.85
CA ASN A 3 -3.10 5.47 12.14
C ASN A 3 -1.64 5.94 12.35
N ASP A 4 -0.99 5.49 13.43
CA ASP A 4 0.38 5.88 13.78
C ASP A 4 1.47 5.39 12.82
N LEU A 5 1.26 4.26 12.13
CA LEU A 5 2.27 3.75 11.20
C LEU A 5 2.33 4.52 9.88
N LEU A 6 1.28 5.28 9.55
CA LEU A 6 1.16 5.99 8.29
C LEU A 6 2.17 7.13 8.18
N LYS A 7 2.50 7.85 9.25
CA LYS A 7 3.40 9.04 9.18
C LYS A 7 4.75 8.77 8.54
N GLY A 8 5.37 7.62 8.84
CA GLY A 8 6.69 7.27 8.30
C GLY A 8 6.67 6.86 6.82
N LYS A 9 5.58 6.20 6.38
CA LYS A 9 5.40 5.76 4.98
C LYS A 9 4.52 6.69 4.15
N TRP A 10 4.01 7.76 4.74
CA TRP A 10 3.05 8.67 4.11
C TRP A 10 3.59 9.30 2.83
N THR A 11 4.88 9.66 2.82
CA THR A 11 5.55 10.24 1.64
C THR A 11 5.56 9.28 0.45
N GLU A 12 5.64 7.97 0.68
CA GLU A 12 5.62 6.97 -0.38
C GLU A 12 4.18 6.70 -0.85
N ILE A 13 3.27 6.56 0.12
CA ILE A 13 1.84 6.37 -0.12
C ILE A 13 1.26 7.56 -0.91
N LYS A 14 1.56 8.81 -0.53
CA LYS A 14 1.09 10.01 -1.26
C LYS A 14 1.55 10.01 -2.71
N GLY A 15 2.75 9.52 -2.99
CA GLY A 15 3.26 9.41 -4.36
C GLY A 15 2.49 8.40 -5.20
N GLU A 16 2.10 7.25 -4.62
CA GLU A 16 1.27 6.26 -5.30
C GLU A 16 -0.18 6.74 -5.47
N ILE A 17 -0.73 7.44 -4.46
CA ILE A 17 -2.03 8.10 -4.54
C ILE A 17 -2.01 9.14 -5.68
N GLN A 18 -1.01 10.03 -5.72
CA GLN A 18 -0.88 11.03 -6.79
C GLN A 18 -0.77 10.39 -8.19
N LYS A 19 -0.06 9.26 -8.32
CA LYS A 19 0.00 8.50 -9.57
C LYS A 19 -1.35 7.88 -9.96
N THR A 20 -2.08 7.32 -8.99
CA THR A 20 -3.37 6.66 -9.21
C THR A 20 -4.47 7.67 -9.55
N TRP A 21 -4.46 8.80 -8.86
CA TRP A 21 -5.44 9.87 -8.96
C TRP A 21 -4.75 11.15 -9.38
N GLY A 22 -4.30 11.23 -10.64
CA GLY A 22 -3.54 12.37 -11.18
C GLY A 22 -4.18 13.75 -11.01
N ASN A 23 -5.50 13.82 -10.68
CA ASN A 23 -6.20 15.06 -10.34
C ASN A 23 -6.00 15.50 -8.86
N LEU A 24 -5.39 14.67 -8.02
CA LEU A 24 -4.97 15.03 -6.66
C LEU A 24 -3.55 15.55 -6.71
N THR A 25 -3.35 16.79 -6.27
CA THR A 25 -2.02 17.36 -6.13
C THR A 25 -1.36 16.76 -4.89
N GLY A 26 -0.04 16.54 -4.93
CA GLY A 26 0.73 16.16 -3.74
C GLY A 26 0.49 17.12 -2.56
N ASP A 27 0.25 18.40 -2.84
CA ASP A 27 -0.05 19.43 -1.84
C ASP A 27 -1.40 19.21 -1.12
N ASP A 28 -2.44 18.79 -1.86
CA ASP A 28 -3.75 18.47 -1.29
C ASP A 28 -3.65 17.26 -0.33
N LEU A 29 -2.82 16.27 -0.70
CA LEU A 29 -2.52 15.11 0.13
C LEU A 29 -1.62 15.48 1.31
N GLU A 30 -0.72 16.46 1.18
CA GLU A 30 0.11 16.90 2.31
C GLU A 30 -0.71 17.58 3.41
N LYS A 31 -1.78 18.29 3.04
CA LYS A 31 -2.71 18.90 4.01
C LYS A 31 -3.42 17.86 4.88
N THR A 32 -3.62 16.64 4.39
CA THR A 32 -4.22 15.56 5.18
C THR A 32 -3.25 14.95 6.19
N LYS A 33 -1.94 15.24 6.08
CA LYS A 33 -0.87 14.72 6.96
C LYS A 33 -0.89 13.19 7.14
N GLY A 34 -1.40 12.48 6.14
CA GLY A 34 -1.52 11.02 6.17
C GLY A 34 -2.73 10.47 6.88
N ASP A 35 -3.71 11.31 7.15
CA ASP A 35 -5.00 10.84 7.63
C ASP A 35 -5.81 10.21 6.49
N MET A 36 -5.99 8.89 6.54
CA MET A 36 -6.74 8.15 5.52
C MET A 36 -8.20 8.62 5.39
N THR A 37 -8.80 9.09 6.48
CA THR A 37 -10.19 9.59 6.47
C THR A 37 -10.27 10.90 5.69
N ALA A 38 -9.33 11.81 5.93
CA ALA A 38 -9.25 13.07 5.20
C ALA A 38 -8.97 12.86 3.70
N VAL A 39 -8.10 11.91 3.35
CA VAL A 39 -7.82 11.54 1.96
C VAL A 39 -9.07 10.95 1.29
N GLY A 40 -9.78 10.07 1.99
CA GLY A 40 -11.07 9.54 1.52
C GLY A 40 -12.11 10.65 1.29
N GLY A 41 -12.14 11.66 2.15
CA GLY A 41 -12.97 12.84 1.97
C GLY A 41 -12.63 13.64 0.71
N LEU A 42 -11.34 13.85 0.44
CA LEU A 42 -10.89 14.51 -0.79
C LEU A 42 -11.28 13.71 -2.05
N LEU A 43 -11.14 12.38 -2.01
CA LEU A 43 -11.56 11.49 -3.09
C LEU A 43 -13.08 11.58 -3.33
N GLN A 44 -13.87 11.58 -2.28
CA GLN A 44 -15.32 11.76 -2.36
C GLN A 44 -15.69 13.12 -2.95
N GLN A 45 -15.03 14.22 -2.54
CA GLN A 45 -15.35 15.55 -3.04
C GLN A 45 -14.85 15.82 -4.48
N LYS A 46 -13.66 15.32 -4.85
CA LYS A 46 -13.05 15.56 -6.17
C LYS A 46 -13.55 14.61 -7.24
N TYR A 47 -13.74 13.33 -6.89
CA TYR A 47 -14.10 12.27 -7.83
C TYR A 47 -15.53 11.75 -7.66
N GLY A 48 -16.27 12.21 -6.64
CA GLY A 48 -17.60 11.66 -6.34
C GLY A 48 -17.55 10.20 -5.88
N MET A 49 -16.40 9.73 -5.39
CA MET A 49 -16.19 8.34 -5.02
C MET A 49 -16.91 8.00 -3.71
N ALA A 50 -17.52 6.82 -3.62
CA ALA A 50 -18.10 6.34 -2.38
C ALA A 50 -17.01 6.14 -1.32
N LYS A 51 -17.34 6.44 -0.06
CA LYS A 51 -16.41 6.30 1.08
C LYS A 51 -15.79 4.90 1.17
N GLU A 52 -16.60 3.87 0.90
CA GLU A 52 -16.16 2.47 0.91
C GLU A 52 -15.13 2.19 -0.18
N ASP A 53 -15.36 2.69 -1.39
CA ASP A 53 -14.47 2.51 -2.54
C ASP A 53 -13.13 3.23 -2.32
N ALA A 54 -13.19 4.46 -1.80
CA ALA A 54 -12.01 5.22 -1.41
C ALA A 54 -11.22 4.52 -0.31
N SER A 55 -11.90 4.02 0.73
CA SER A 55 -11.29 3.28 1.83
C SER A 55 -10.64 1.98 1.33
N ALA A 56 -11.32 1.23 0.46
CA ALA A 56 -10.81 -0.01 -0.12
C ALA A 56 -9.55 0.23 -0.96
N LYS A 57 -9.55 1.27 -1.81
CA LYS A 57 -8.37 1.68 -2.59
C LYS A 57 -7.20 2.11 -1.71
N LEU A 58 -7.46 2.94 -0.69
CA LEU A 58 -6.43 3.37 0.26
C LEU A 58 -5.85 2.20 1.05
N SER A 59 -6.71 1.26 1.47
CA SER A 59 -6.30 0.02 2.13
C SER A 59 -5.44 -0.85 1.22
N SER A 60 -5.80 -0.98 -0.06
CA SER A 60 -5.01 -1.75 -1.03
C SER A 60 -3.62 -1.14 -1.27
N ILE A 61 -3.53 0.18 -1.38
CA ILE A 61 -2.25 0.89 -1.49
C ILE A 61 -1.43 0.64 -0.22
N TYR A 62 -2.02 0.80 0.95
CA TYR A 62 -1.36 0.57 2.23
C TYR A 62 -0.87 -0.89 2.39
N ASP A 63 -1.70 -1.86 2.01
CA ASP A 63 -1.36 -3.28 2.02
C ASP A 63 -0.16 -3.55 1.12
N ARG A 64 -0.16 -3.02 -0.11
CA ARG A 64 1.00 -3.15 -1.03
C ARG A 64 2.30 -2.61 -0.40
N PHE A 65 2.23 -1.55 0.40
CA PHE A 65 3.39 -1.00 1.11
C PHE A 65 3.79 -1.77 2.38
N GLN A 66 2.89 -2.57 2.96
CA GLN A 66 3.20 -3.51 4.05
C GLN A 66 3.74 -4.85 3.49
N ASN A 67 3.07 -5.41 2.48
CA ASN A 67 3.32 -6.74 1.91
C ASN A 67 4.59 -6.85 1.06
N LYS A 68 5.21 -5.75 0.63
CA LYS A 68 6.49 -5.78 -0.10
C LYS A 68 7.61 -6.49 0.70
N LYS A 69 7.46 -6.61 2.02
CA LYS A 69 8.34 -7.38 2.90
C LYS A 69 8.04 -8.88 2.86
N ASP A 70 6.78 -9.29 2.70
CA ASP A 70 6.32 -10.67 2.69
C ASP A 70 6.55 -11.38 1.34
N GLU A 71 6.44 -10.68 0.21
CA GLU A 71 6.66 -11.26 -1.12
C GLU A 71 8.13 -11.70 -1.33
N VAL A 72 9.08 -10.87 -0.88
CA VAL A 72 10.52 -11.20 -0.92
C VAL A 72 10.84 -12.38 0.01
N LEU A 73 10.20 -12.44 1.18
CA LEU A 73 10.36 -13.55 2.13
C LEU A 73 9.76 -14.85 1.59
N LYS A 74 8.60 -14.81 0.93
CA LYS A 74 7.99 -15.97 0.27
C LYS A 74 8.84 -16.52 -0.86
N SER A 75 9.38 -15.66 -1.74
CA SER A 75 10.22 -16.12 -2.85
C SER A 75 11.54 -16.75 -2.37
N VAL A 76 12.15 -16.19 -1.31
CA VAL A 76 13.33 -16.78 -0.66
C VAL A 76 13.02 -18.12 0.02
N ALA A 77 11.88 -18.22 0.71
CA ALA A 77 11.44 -19.47 1.33
C ALA A 77 11.19 -20.56 0.29
N GLU A 78 10.47 -20.25 -0.78
CA GLU A 78 10.14 -21.19 -1.85
C GLU A 78 11.40 -21.67 -2.59
N THR A 79 12.35 -20.77 -2.88
CA THR A 79 13.63 -21.12 -3.49
C THR A 79 14.47 -22.03 -2.58
N ALA A 80 14.44 -21.79 -1.27
CA ALA A 80 15.15 -22.60 -0.28
C ALA A 80 14.53 -24.01 -0.14
N GLU A 81 13.22 -24.15 -0.28
CA GLU A 81 12.52 -25.43 -0.26
C GLU A 81 12.79 -26.25 -1.52
N GLN A 82 12.74 -25.62 -2.70
CA GLN A 82 13.06 -26.28 -3.98
C GLN A 82 14.50 -26.80 -4.03
N THR A 83 15.44 -26.08 -3.42
CA THR A 83 16.85 -26.50 -3.34
C THR A 83 17.03 -27.69 -2.39
N LYS A 84 16.34 -27.70 -1.24
CA LYS A 84 16.40 -28.82 -0.28
C LYS A 84 15.80 -30.09 -0.85
N GLU A 85 14.69 -29.99 -1.57
CA GLU A 85 14.01 -31.14 -2.18
C GLU A 85 14.82 -31.75 -3.32
N SER A 86 15.47 -30.89 -4.14
CA SER A 86 16.37 -31.32 -5.22
C SER A 86 17.62 -32.06 -4.72
N ILE A 87 18.12 -31.73 -3.52
CA ILE A 87 19.26 -32.43 -2.91
C ILE A 87 18.82 -33.74 -2.25
N ARG A 88 17.61 -33.79 -1.68
CA ARG A 88 17.04 -34.98 -1.05
C ARG A 88 16.66 -36.08 -2.04
N ASN A 89 16.15 -35.73 -3.22
CA ASN A 89 15.71 -36.69 -4.23
C ASN A 89 16.87 -37.24 -5.11
N LYS A 90 18.11 -36.92 -4.76
CA LYS A 90 19.34 -37.30 -5.50
C LYS A 90 20.30 -38.17 -4.68
N GLN A 91 19.89 -38.61 -3.48
CA GLN A 91 20.56 -39.64 -2.68
C GLN A 91 19.85 -40.98 -2.77
#